data_AF-A0A9W8NTF7-F1
#
_entry.id   AF-A0A9W8NTF7-F1
#
_cell.length_a   1.000
_cell.length_b   1.000
_cell.length_c   1.000
_cell.angle_alpha   90.00
_cell.angle_beta   90.00
_cell.angle_gamma   90.00
#
_symmetry.space_group_name_H-M   'P 1'
#
loop_
_entity.id
_entity.type
_entity.pdbx_description
1 polymer ?
#
loop_
_entity_poly.entity_id
_entity_poly.type
_entity_poly.pdbx_seq_one_letter_code
_entity_poly.pdbx_strand_id
1 'polypeptide(L)'
;MLRFLAKQPLRTFSTSTRRCNQKSPELDDFRPAWLYTFARVASNISIFGIMTYAVFFYDFGNDEHVFQPVRRWVSRQKTTLFALSPDEEKFVESEKRKAEAGGSPKSRS
;
A
#
# COMPACT_ATOMS: atom_id res chain seq x y z
N MET A 1 -43.49 -40.79 -32.05
CA MET A 1 -42.16 -41.22 -31.54
C MET A 1 -41.71 -40.26 -30.44
N LEU A 2 -42.02 -40.56 -29.18
CA LEU A 2 -41.54 -39.79 -28.02
C LEU A 2 -40.16 -40.32 -27.61
N ARG A 3 -39.12 -39.50 -27.73
CA ARG A 3 -37.80 -39.80 -27.14
C ARG A 3 -37.74 -39.13 -25.78
N PHE A 4 -37.85 -39.94 -24.74
CA PHE A 4 -37.58 -39.57 -23.37
C PHE A 4 -36.14 -39.03 -23.26
N LEU A 5 -36.01 -37.71 -23.12
CA LEU A 5 -34.78 -37.08 -22.66
C LEU A 5 -34.62 -37.45 -21.18
N ALA A 6 -33.75 -38.43 -20.94
CA ALA A 6 -33.37 -38.88 -19.62
C ALA A 6 -32.98 -37.67 -18.76
N LYS A 7 -33.71 -37.48 -17.66
CA LYS A 7 -33.35 -36.54 -16.61
C LYS A 7 -31.99 -36.97 -16.06
N GLN A 8 -30.94 -36.22 -16.38
CA GLN A 8 -29.65 -36.44 -15.75
C GLN A 8 -29.79 -36.16 -14.25
N PRO A 9 -29.39 -37.09 -13.35
CA PRO A 9 -29.39 -36.80 -11.94
C PRO A 9 -28.34 -35.72 -11.68
N LEU A 10 -28.78 -34.57 -11.17
CA LEU A 10 -27.92 -33.52 -10.64
C LEU A 10 -26.96 -34.17 -9.65
N ARG A 11 -25.67 -34.24 -10.02
CA ARG A 11 -24.59 -34.61 -9.10
C ARG A 11 -24.63 -33.60 -7.96
N THR A 12 -25.07 -34.05 -6.79
CA THR A 12 -24.88 -33.31 -5.55
C THR A 12 -23.38 -33.28 -5.31
N PHE A 13 -22.74 -32.16 -5.65
CA PHE A 13 -21.41 -31.86 -5.12
C PHE A 13 -21.56 -31.70 -3.61
N SER A 14 -21.37 -32.82 -2.91
CA SER A 14 -21.23 -32.83 -1.46
C SER A 14 -19.98 -32.02 -1.13
N THR A 15 -20.17 -30.76 -0.74
CA THR A 15 -19.15 -29.92 -0.12
C THR A 15 -18.91 -30.35 1.33
N SER A 16 -18.97 -31.66 1.61
CA SER A 16 -18.40 -32.22 2.83
C SER A 16 -16.89 -32.18 2.68
N THR A 17 -16.31 -31.00 2.90
CA THR A 17 -14.93 -30.91 3.33
C THR A 17 -14.86 -31.60 4.69
N ARG A 18 -14.59 -32.91 4.69
CA ARG A 18 -14.02 -33.56 5.87
C ARG A 18 -12.76 -32.76 6.17
N ARG A 19 -12.81 -31.87 7.16
CA ARG A 19 -11.60 -31.54 7.93
C ARG A 19 -11.20 -32.85 8.59
N CYS A 20 -10.45 -33.66 7.87
CA CYS A 20 -9.56 -34.60 8.51
C CYS A 20 -8.66 -33.71 9.37
N ASN A 21 -8.92 -33.71 10.67
CA ASN A 21 -7.94 -33.32 11.66
C ASN A 21 -6.83 -34.38 11.57
N GLN A 22 -6.09 -34.33 10.47
CA GLN A 22 -4.95 -35.17 10.22
C GLN A 22 -3.87 -34.57 11.11
N LYS A 23 -3.87 -34.98 12.38
CA LYS A 23 -2.64 -34.96 13.17
C LYS A 23 -1.69 -35.89 12.42
N SER A 24 -0.97 -35.33 11.46
CA SER A 24 0.23 -35.95 10.93
C SER A 24 1.06 -36.37 12.15
N PRO A 25 1.61 -37.60 12.18
CA PRO A 25 2.60 -37.96 13.18
C PRO A 25 3.91 -37.25 12.83
N GLU A 26 3.87 -35.92 12.85
CA GLU A 26 5.03 -35.06 12.65
C GLU A 26 5.83 -35.07 13.94
N LEU A 27 7.03 -35.64 13.82
CA LEU A 27 8.23 -35.31 14.58
C LEU A 27 8.06 -33.98 15.33
N ASP A 28 8.17 -34.01 16.66
CA ASP A 28 8.12 -32.82 17.51
C ASP A 28 8.97 -31.71 16.88
N ASP A 29 8.30 -30.73 16.27
CA ASP A 29 8.97 -29.67 15.53
C ASP A 29 9.61 -28.77 16.58
N PHE A 30 10.94 -28.86 16.72
CA PHE A 30 11.73 -28.16 17.74
C PHE A 30 11.71 -26.63 17.62
N ARG A 31 11.03 -26.10 16.60
CA ARG A 31 10.97 -24.67 16.32
C ARG A 31 9.93 -24.02 17.23
N PRO A 32 10.33 -23.01 18.02
CA PRO A 32 9.39 -22.27 18.83
C PRO A 32 8.24 -21.71 17.98
N ALA A 33 7.00 -21.78 18.48
CA ALA A 33 5.81 -21.37 17.73
C ALA A 33 5.88 -19.92 17.19
N TRP A 34 6.64 -19.04 17.86
CA TRP A 34 6.86 -17.68 17.40
C TRP A 34 7.66 -17.62 16.08
N LEU A 35 8.56 -18.57 15.80
CA LEU A 35 9.32 -18.57 14.55
C LEU A 35 8.42 -18.67 13.32
N TYR A 36 7.34 -19.46 13.40
CA TYR A 36 6.36 -19.60 12.33
C TYR A 36 5.57 -18.33 12.09
N THR A 37 5.23 -17.60 13.17
CA THR A 37 4.54 -16.32 13.04
C THR A 37 5.48 -15.28 12.41
N PHE A 38 6.74 -15.23 12.82
CA PHE A 38 7.75 -14.36 12.20
C PHE A 38 7.99 -14.71 10.74
N ALA A 39 8.11 -15.99 10.38
CA ALA A 39 8.29 -16.41 9.00
C ALA A 39 7.09 -15.98 8.12
N ARG A 40 5.85 -16.13 8.63
CA ARG A 40 4.66 -15.63 7.93
C ARG A 40 4.66 -14.11 7.80
N VAL A 41 4.97 -13.39 8.87
CA VAL A 41 5.02 -11.92 8.84
C VAL A 41 6.09 -11.44 7.88
N ALA A 42 7.29 -12.02 7.93
CA ALA A 42 8.40 -11.70 7.03
C ALA A 42 8.03 -11.96 5.57
N SER A 43 7.37 -13.09 5.28
CA SER A 43 6.89 -13.40 3.93
C SER A 43 5.84 -12.40 3.44
N ASN A 44 4.94 -11.94 4.30
CA ASN A 44 3.94 -10.94 3.91
C ASN A 44 4.59 -9.58 3.71
N ILE A 45 5.48 -9.17 4.62
CA ILE A 45 6.20 -7.90 4.54
C ILE A 45 7.08 -7.87 3.29
N SER A 46 7.72 -8.97 2.90
CA SER A 46 8.54 -9.00 1.69
C SER A 46 7.71 -8.74 0.43
N ILE A 47 6.52 -9.33 0.33
CA ILE A 47 5.59 -9.07 -0.78
C ILE A 47 5.20 -7.58 -0.81
N PHE A 48 4.76 -7.02 0.32
CA PHE A 48 4.42 -5.60 0.41
C PHE A 48 5.61 -4.68 0.11
N GLY A 49 6.81 -5.05 0.56
CA GLY A 49 8.05 -4.30 0.33
C GLY A 49 8.42 -4.29 -1.16
N ILE A 50 8.36 -5.44 -1.83
CA ILE A 50 8.62 -5.56 -3.26
C ILE A 50 7.59 -4.76 -4.06
N MET A 51 6.30 -4.87 -3.72
CA MET A 51 5.25 -4.08 -4.39
C MET A 51 5.48 -2.58 -4.23
N THR A 52 5.80 -2.12 -3.02
CA THR A 52 6.05 -0.69 -2.76
C THR A 52 7.29 -0.21 -3.51
N TYR A 53 8.37 -1.00 -3.51
CA TYR A 53 9.58 -0.70 -4.26
C TYR A 53 9.31 -0.61 -5.76
N ALA A 54 8.59 -1.59 -6.31
CA ALA A 54 8.19 -1.60 -7.72
C ALA A 54 7.39 -0.35 -8.07
N VAL A 55 6.34 -0.05 -7.31
CA VAL A 55 5.45 1.08 -7.59
C VAL A 55 6.16 2.42 -7.52
N PHE A 56 7.05 2.66 -6.56
CA PHE A 56 7.60 4.00 -6.30
C PHE A 56 9.04 4.23 -6.74
N PHE A 57 9.90 3.21 -6.68
CA PHE A 57 11.35 3.37 -6.84
C PHE A 57 11.91 2.67 -8.07
N TYR A 58 11.32 1.55 -8.48
CA TYR A 58 11.80 0.82 -9.65
C TYR A 58 11.54 1.59 -10.94
N ASP A 59 12.55 1.71 -11.78
CA ASP A 59 12.43 2.33 -13.10
C ASP A 59 12.07 1.26 -14.14
N PHE A 60 10.86 1.36 -14.70
CA PHE A 60 10.37 0.43 -15.73
C PHE A 60 10.77 0.86 -17.15
N GLY A 61 11.53 1.95 -17.29
CA GLY A 61 11.96 2.48 -18.59
C GLY A 61 11.05 3.58 -19.13
N ASN A 62 11.26 3.93 -20.40
CA ASN A 62 10.66 5.09 -21.07
C ASN A 62 9.18 4.92 -21.48
N ASP A 63 8.61 3.73 -21.33
CA ASP A 63 7.20 3.48 -21.68
C ASP A 63 6.26 3.85 -20.52
N GLU A 64 5.03 4.28 -20.83
CA GLU A 64 4.03 4.66 -19.83
C GLU A 64 3.66 3.44 -18.96
N HIS A 65 4.23 3.36 -17.78
CA HIS A 65 3.99 2.26 -16.85
C HIS A 65 2.67 2.44 -16.08
N VAL A 66 2.00 1.34 -15.73
CA VAL A 66 0.69 1.34 -15.03
C VAL A 66 0.72 2.07 -13.68
N PHE A 67 1.90 2.25 -13.08
CA PHE A 67 2.07 2.97 -11.81
C PHE A 67 2.33 4.47 -11.98
N GLN A 68 2.48 5.00 -13.20
CA GLN A 68 2.68 6.43 -13.44
C GLN A 68 1.53 7.31 -12.89
N PRO A 69 0.23 6.97 -13.07
CA PRO A 69 -0.86 7.74 -12.48
C PRO A 69 -0.78 7.80 -10.94
N VAL A 70 -0.40 6.69 -10.30
CA VAL A 70 -0.22 6.60 -8.85
C VAL A 70 0.94 7.49 -8.40
N ARG A 71 2.07 7.46 -9.10
CA ARG A 71 3.23 8.34 -8.82
C ARG A 71 2.86 9.83 -8.94
N ARG A 72 2.09 10.19 -9.97
CA ARG A 72 1.60 11.57 -10.18
C ARG A 72 0.65 11.99 -9.06
N TRP A 73 -0.28 11.12 -8.64
CA TRP A 73 -1.16 11.39 -7.50
C TRP A 73 -0.37 11.60 -6.21
N VAL A 74 0.58 10.72 -5.88
CA VAL A 74 1.43 10.86 -4.68
C VAL A 74 2.24 12.14 -4.73
N SER A 75 2.78 12.51 -5.89
CA SER A 75 3.54 13.76 -6.04
C SER A 75 2.66 14.99 -5.75
N ARG A 76 1.40 14.98 -6.20
CA ARG A 76 0.43 16.04 -5.86
C ARG A 76 0.13 16.08 -4.37
N GLN A 77 -0.03 14.93 -3.72
CA GLN A 77 -0.25 14.87 -2.28
C GLN A 77 0.96 15.41 -1.50
N LYS A 78 2.18 15.05 -1.92
CA LYS A 78 3.40 15.60 -1.32
C LYS A 78 3.46 17.12 -1.46
N THR A 79 3.11 17.67 -2.63
CA THR A 79 3.06 19.13 -2.79
C THR A 79 2.00 19.77 -1.91
N THR A 80 0.86 19.12 -1.66
CA THR A 80 -0.17 19.65 -0.75
C THR A 80 0.28 19.60 0.71
N LEU A 81 1.00 18.55 1.12
CA LEU A 81 1.52 18.41 2.49
C LEU A 81 2.67 19.37 2.81
N PHE A 82 3.49 19.71 1.80
CA PHE A 82 4.61 20.65 1.95
C PHE A 82 4.29 22.07 1.45
N ALA A 83 3.09 22.33 0.93
CA ALA A 83 2.59 23.67 0.69
C ALA A 83 2.02 24.23 1.99
N LEU A 84 2.27 25.52 2.25
CA LEU A 84 1.63 26.20 3.38
C LEU A 84 0.12 26.07 3.23
N SER A 85 -0.55 25.72 4.32
CA SER A 85 -2.01 25.88 4.37
C SER A 85 -2.35 27.36 4.15
N PRO A 86 -3.53 27.69 3.58
CA PRO A 86 -3.91 29.07 3.30
C PRO A 86 -3.96 29.95 4.56
N ASP A 87 -4.01 29.35 5.75
CA ASP A 87 -3.92 30.06 7.01
C ASP A 87 -2.46 30.31 7.42
N GLU A 88 -1.56 29.34 7.23
CA GLU A 88 -0.11 29.53 7.42
C GLU A 88 0.47 30.57 6.45
N GLU A 89 -0.04 30.63 5.22
CA GLU A 89 0.35 31.63 4.22
C GLU A 89 0.05 33.07 4.70
N LYS A 90 -1.09 33.29 5.37
CA LYS A 90 -1.44 34.60 5.94
C LYS A 90 -0.51 35.01 7.08
N PHE A 91 -0.09 34.06 7.90
CA PHE A 91 0.87 34.34 8.98
C PHE A 91 2.22 34.73 8.40
N VAL A 92 2.73 34.00 7.41
CA VAL A 92 3.99 34.33 6.73
C VAL A 92 3.92 35.69 6.03
N GLU A 93 2.83 35.99 5.32
CA GLU A 93 2.62 37.28 4.66
C GLU A 93 2.54 38.43 5.69
N SER A 94 1.88 38.22 6.83
CA SER A 94 1.81 39.22 7.91
C SER A 94 3.16 39.49 8.56
N GLU A 95 3.99 38.46 8.75
CA GLU A 95 5.33 38.57 9.32
C GLU A 95 6.30 39.22 8.32
N LYS A 96 6.18 38.89 7.03
CA LYS A 96 6.94 39.55 5.96
C LYS A 96 6.64 41.05 5.89
N ARG A 97 5.36 41.44 5.95
CA ARG A 97 4.95 42.86 6.00
C ARG A 97 5.47 43.59 7.23
N LYS A 98 5.50 42.94 8.40
CA LYS A 98 6.10 43.51 9.62
C LYS A 98 7.62 43.68 9.49
N ALA A 99 8.31 42.70 8.90
CA ALA A 99 9.75 42.77 8.65
C ALA A 99 10.12 43.89 7.65
N GLU A 100 9.31 44.07 6.61
CA GLU A 100 9.47 45.16 5.64
C GLU A 100 9.15 46.54 6.24
N ALA A 101 8.13 46.63 7.11
CA ALA A 101 7.80 47.86 7.83
C ALA A 101 8.84 48.22 8.91
N GLY A 102 9.51 47.22 9.50
CA GLY A 102 10.63 47.42 10.44
C GLY A 102 12.00 47.59 9.78
N GLY A 103 12.08 47.44 8.45
CA GLY A 103 13.31 47.38 7.68
C GLY A 103 13.47 48.54 6.70
N SER A 104 13.74 49.75 7.19
CA SER A 104 14.34 50.84 6.41
C SER A 104 15.01 51.86 7.35
N PRO A 105 16.14 52.51 6.97
CA PRO A 105 17.46 51.95 6.73
C PRO A 105 18.46 52.52 7.76
N LYS A 106 19.31 51.70 8.39
CA LYS A 106 20.46 52.25 9.12
C LYS A 106 21.56 52.59 8.11
N SER A 107 21.54 53.84 7.63
CA SER A 107 22.59 54.39 6.79
C SER A 107 23.88 54.59 7.59
N ARG A 108 24.97 54.10 6.98
CA ARG A 108 26.35 54.62 6.96
C ARG A 108 26.70 55.76 7.93
N SER A 109 27.69 55.53 8.80
CA SER A 109 28.85 56.40 9.06
C SER A 109 29.91 55.60 9.82
#